data_AF-Q1NDJ1-F1
#
_entry.id   AF-Q1NDJ1-F1
#
_cell.length_a   1.000
_cell.length_b   1.000
_cell.length_c   1.000
_cell.angle_alpha   90.00
_cell.angle_beta   90.00
_cell.angle_gamma   90.00
#
_symmetry.space_group_name_H-M   'P 1'
#
loop_
_entity.id
_entity.type
_entity.pdbx_description
1 polymer ?
#
loop_
_entity_poly.entity_id
_entity_poly.type
_entity_poly.pdbx_seq_one_letter_code
_entity_poly.pdbx_strand_id
1 'polypeptide(L)' 'MLAQQCDLEPGEVIWQGGDVHLYLNHAPLVEEQLSRIPQGAPTLRINRQPSSIFDYRIEDFEVLDYSPQAHIAAPVAV' A
#
# COMPACT_ATOMS: atom_id res chain seq x y z
N MET A 1 6.27 -4.85 10.35
CA MET A 1 6.45 -4.19 11.66
C MET A 1 6.02 -5.10 12.80
N LEU A 2 4.72 -5.37 13.02
CA LEU A 2 4.27 -6.23 14.13
C LEU A 2 4.87 -7.64 14.09
N ALA A 3 4.79 -8.33 12.95
CA ALA A 3 5.36 -9.66 12.79
C ALA A 3 6.87 -9.66 13.14
N GLN A 4 7.64 -8.77 12.53
CA GLN A 4 9.07 -8.61 12.82
C GLN A 4 9.37 -8.32 14.30
N GLN A 5 8.59 -7.46 14.98
CA GLN A 5 8.78 -7.14 16.41
C GLN A 5 8.40 -8.28 17.36
N CYS A 6 7.60 -9.23 16.89
CA CYS A 6 7.18 -10.40 17.66
C CYS A 6 7.93 -11.67 17.24
N ASP A 7 8.99 -11.56 16.44
CA ASP A 7 9.74 -12.68 15.86
C ASP A 7 8.85 -13.67 15.08
N LEU A 8 7.90 -13.11 14.33
CA LEU A 8 6.95 -13.82 13.45
C LEU A 8 7.14 -13.41 11.99
N GLU A 9 6.60 -14.24 11.10
CA GLU A 9 6.50 -13.96 9.67
C GLU A 9 5.15 -13.31 9.31
N PRO A 10 5.10 -12.42 8.29
CA PRO A 10 3.83 -11.90 7.79
C PRO A 10 3.00 -13.02 7.16
N GLY A 11 1.72 -13.09 7.55
CA GLY A 11 0.73 -13.97 6.94
C GLY A 11 -0.14 -13.24 5.91
N GLU A 12 -1.44 -13.50 5.97
CA GLU A 12 -2.43 -12.89 5.08
C GLU A 12 -3.02 -11.60 5.66
N VAL A 13 -3.27 -10.60 4.81
CA VAL A 13 -4.06 -9.42 5.17
C VAL A 13 -5.51 -9.68 4.80
N ILE A 14 -6.36 -9.84 5.80
CA ILE A 14 -7.81 -9.99 5.60
C ILE A 14 -8.47 -8.62 5.77
N TRP A 15 -9.05 -8.10 4.68
CA TRP A 15 -9.78 -6.84 4.68
C TRP A 15 -11.28 -7.06 4.52
N GLN A 16 -12.07 -6.37 5.34
CA GLN A 16 -13.53 -6.36 5.25
C GLN A 16 -14.01 -4.90 5.20
N GLY A 17 -14.84 -4.58 4.19
CA GLY A 17 -15.52 -3.30 4.08
C GLY A 17 -16.99 -3.40 4.47
N GLY A 18 -17.51 -2.37 5.15
CA GLY A 18 -18.93 -2.20 5.45
C GLY A 18 -19.64 -1.43 4.34
N ASP A 19 -19.57 -0.10 4.40
CA ASP A 19 -19.98 0.78 3.31
C ASP A 19 -18.78 1.04 2.39
N VAL A 20 -18.83 0.45 1.19
CA VAL A 20 -17.82 0.62 0.14
C VAL A 20 -18.49 1.35 -1.01
N HIS A 21 -18.04 2.58 -1.28
CA HIS A 21 -18.66 3.45 -2.26
C HIS A 21 -17.61 4.17 -3.12
N LEU A 22 -18.10 4.73 -4.23
CA LEU A 22 -17.33 5.50 -5.20
C LEU A 22 -17.91 6.91 -5.28
N TYR A 23 -17.08 7.92 -5.02
CA TYR A 23 -17.49 9.31 -5.26
C TYR A 23 -17.68 9.55 -6.76
N LEU A 24 -18.75 10.25 -7.12
CA LEU A 24 -19.11 10.44 -8.53
C LEU A 24 -18.03 11.20 -9.33
N ASN A 25 -17.32 12.14 -8.70
CA ASN A 25 -16.21 12.85 -9.33
C ASN A 25 -14.97 11.96 -9.54
N HIS A 26 -14.92 10.76 -8.98
CA HIS A 26 -13.86 9.77 -9.21
C HIS A 26 -14.22 8.73 -10.26
N ALA A 27 -15.46 8.68 -10.75
CA ALA A 27 -15.87 7.64 -11.70
C ALA A 27 -14.98 7.59 -12.96
N PRO A 28 -14.66 8.71 -13.64
CA PRO A 28 -13.75 8.68 -14.78
C PRO A 28 -12.31 8.24 -14.43
N LEU A 29 -11.86 8.52 -13.20
CA LEU A 29 -10.52 8.15 -12.71
C LEU A 29 -10.41 6.64 -12.49
N VAL A 30 -11.47 6.04 -11.95
CA VAL A 30 -11.55 4.59 -11.75
C VAL A 30 -11.63 3.86 -13.09
N GLU A 31 -12.40 4.36 -14.05
CA GLU A 31 -12.42 3.79 -15.41
C GLU A 31 -11.03 3.85 -16.07
N GLU A 32 -10.31 4.96 -15.94
CA GLU A 32 -8.92 5.04 -16.38
C GLU A 32 -8.05 3.99 -15.67
N GLN A 33 -8.17 3.86 -14.35
CA GLN A 33 -7.39 2.90 -13.57
C GLN A 33 -7.70 1.44 -13.95
N LEU A 34 -8.96 1.10 -14.18
CA LEU A 34 -9.41 -0.25 -14.58
C LEU A 34 -8.95 -0.63 -15.99
N SER A 35 -8.69 0.36 -16.86
CA SER A 35 -8.14 0.12 -18.20
C SER A 35 -6.66 -0.30 -18.19
N ARG A 36 -5.97 -0.17 -17.05
CA ARG A 36 -4.54 -0.44 -16.90
C ARG A 36 -4.27 -1.92 -16.62
N ILE A 37 -3.20 -2.45 -17.22
CA ILE A 37 -2.70 -3.81 -16.93
C ILE A 37 -1.71 -3.75 -15.76
N PRO A 38 -1.96 -4.42 -14.62
CA PRO A 38 -1.01 -4.47 -13.50
C PRO A 38 0.36 -5.02 -13.91
N GLN A 39 1.43 -4.44 -13.37
CA GLN A 39 2.81 -4.82 -13.67
C GLN A 39 3.67 -4.74 -12.40
N GLY A 40 4.83 -5.40 -12.46
CA GLY A 40 5.77 -5.49 -11.35
C GLY A 40 5.46 -6.62 -10.37
N ALA A 41 6.41 -6.88 -9.49
CA ALA A 41 6.29 -7.83 -8.39
C ALA A 41 6.82 -7.16 -7.12
N PRO A 42 6.19 -6.06 -6.67
CA PRO A 42 6.77 -5.23 -5.63
C PRO A 42 6.90 -6.02 -4.34
N THR A 43 8.02 -5.82 -3.65
CA THR A 43 8.24 -6.34 -2.30
C THR A 43 8.59 -5.19 -1.37
N LEU A 44 8.07 -5.24 -0.14
CA LEU A 44 8.46 -4.33 0.93
C LEU A 44 9.48 -5.04 1.81
N ARG A 45 10.72 -4.54 1.83
CA ARG A 45 11.74 -4.98 2.76
C ARG A 45 11.80 -4.00 3.94
N ILE A 46 11.87 -4.55 5.15
CA ILE A 46 12.10 -3.78 6.38
C ILE A 46 13.53 -4.06 6.85
N ASN A 47 14.45 -3.14 6.57
CA ASN A 47 15.90 -3.32 6.68
C ASN A 47 16.41 -3.40 8.12
N ARG A 48 15.64 -2.90 9.08
CA ARG A 48 16.02 -2.82 10.49
C ARG A 48 14.88 -3.26 11.39
N GLN A 49 15.21 -4.04 12.42
CA GLN A 49 14.33 -4.31 13.55
C GLN A 49 14.82 -3.50 14.76
N PRO A 50 14.29 -2.29 15.01
CA PRO A 50 14.55 -1.55 16.24
C PRO A 50 14.07 -2.30 17.50
N SER A 51 14.54 -1.85 18.66
CA SER A 51 14.10 -2.33 19.98
C SER A 51 12.63 -2.03 20.31
N SER A 52 12.05 -1.00 19.70
CA SER A 52 10.66 -0.61 19.88
C SER A 52 10.00 -0.41 18.52
N ILE A 53 8.72 -0.78 18.42
CA ILE A 53 7.90 -0.53 17.23
C ILE A 53 7.76 0.97 16.91
N PHE A 54 8.02 1.86 17.87
CA PHE A 54 7.95 3.30 17.69
C PHE A 54 9.26 3.91 17.14
N ASP A 55 10.35 3.14 17.09
CA ASP A 55 11.67 3.64 16.69
C ASP A 55 11.95 3.45 15.19
N TYR A 56 11.02 2.87 14.42
CA TYR A 56 11.15 2.75 12.96
C TYR A 56 11.18 4.13 12.31
N ARG A 57 12.00 4.27 11.27
CA ARG A 57 12.13 5.48 10.45
C ARG A 57 11.89 5.15 8.99
N ILE A 58 11.63 6.17 8.18
CA ILE A 58 11.32 5.97 6.76
C ILE A 58 12.45 5.26 6.01
N GLU A 59 13.70 5.48 6.40
CA GLU A 59 14.88 4.86 5.79
C GLU A 59 14.98 3.35 6.10
N ASP A 60 14.22 2.84 7.06
CA ASP A 60 14.18 1.40 7.38
C ASP A 60 13.30 0.62 6.39
N PHE A 61 12.56 1.30 5.51
CA PHE A 61 11.64 0.69 4.56
C PHE A 61 12.15 0.86 3.13
N GLU A 62 12.25 -0.26 2.42
CA GLU A 62 12.68 -0.30 1.03
C GLU A 62 11.60 -0.96 0.20
N VAL A 63 11.13 -0.26 -0.83
CA VAL A 63 10.18 -0.80 -1.81
C VAL A 63 10.96 -1.20 -3.05
N LEU A 64 11.01 -2.50 -3.32
CA LEU A 64 11.75 -3.10 -4.42
C LEU A 64 10.81 -3.49 -5.54
N ASP A 65 11.30 -3.49 -6.78
CA ASP A 65 10.59 -3.99 -7.98
C ASP A 65 9.20 -3.39 -8.20
N TYR A 66 8.98 -2.19 -7.65
CA TYR A 66 7.76 -1.42 -7.84
C TYR A 66 7.79 -0.70 -9.18
N SER A 67 6.87 -1.07 -10.07
CA SER A 67 6.73 -0.51 -11.41
C SER A 67 5.38 0.22 -11.55
N PRO A 68 5.21 1.38 -10.89
CA PRO A 68 3.95 2.11 -10.95
C PRO A 68 3.71 2.70 -12.34
N GLN A 69 2.44 2.75 -12.74
CA GLN A 69 2.01 3.56 -13.88
C GLN A 69 1.82 5.02 -13.45
N ALA A 70 1.57 5.91 -14.41
CA ALA A 70 1.44 7.34 -14.17
C ALA A 70 0.38 7.67 -13.10
N HIS A 71 0.68 8.62 -12.24
CA HIS A 71 -0.22 9.06 -11.16
C HIS A 71 -1.57 9.57 -11.70
N ILE A 72 -2.67 9.16 -11.06
CA ILE A 72 -4.02 9.67 -11.29
C ILE A 72 -4.41 10.53 -10.08
N ALA A 73 -4.65 11.82 -10.28
CA ALA A 73 -5.03 12.73 -9.20
C ALA A 73 -6.52 12.61 -8.88
N ALA A 74 -6.86 12.16 -7.67
CA ALA A 74 -8.24 12.06 -7.17
C ALA A 74 -8.49 13.10 -6.05
N PRO A 75 -9.34 14.12 -6.27
CA PRO A 75 -9.59 15.15 -5.25
C PRO A 75 -10.46 14.60 -4.11
N VAL A 76 -10.10 14.91 -2.86
CA VAL A 76 -10.90 14.53 -1.69
C VAL A 76 -12.23 15.31 -1.70
N ALA A 77 -13.34 14.60 -1.49
CA ALA A 77 -14.63 15.23 -1.24
C ALA A 77 -14.66 15.78 0.20
N VAL A 78 -14.98 17.07 0.35
CA VAL A 78 -15.14 17.76 1.64
C VAL A 78 -16.61 17.81 2.02
#